data_AF-A0AAW0T3S1-F1
#
_entry.id   AF-A0AAW0T3S1-F1
#
_cell.length_a   1.000
_cell.length_b   1.000
_cell.length_c   1.000
_cell.angle_alpha   90.00
_cell.angle_beta   90.00
_cell.angle_gamma   90.00
#
_symmetry.space_group_name_H-M   'P 1'
#
loop_
_entity.id
_entity.type
_entity.pdbx_description
1 polymer ?
#
loop_
_entity_poly.entity_id
_entity_poly.type
_entity_poly.pdbx_seq_one_letter_code
_entity_poly.pdbx_strand_id
1 'polypeptide(L)'
;MEILSEGRLPGGLAQLSKTSSTIHWPSLLAPNWRRLCCLTSHVMEMGGPTRVMKWATRKYGRLVVAGVLSTSLMVNLTLHAGSALHYYCSYECLEALLTAPIFTLDHDAVLHLRDNWVDPPAPRGTYKPSFSLDQPPWTAKGNWGEAYTLIKNYFKQYEVPGTFVEVGAADGEFQSLTLWVEQQLGFRGLLVEPNPQAYQVLRAAGRSAYSIQACATPDEGHRQDRDLGRAVPVRCFNLGALVVAALRSVTVDLLVVSTHGGEIDILRNIPQQIKVKVLVVVAAIVTGEEMDNLKAAVDRWGLAPALTRHDINVFVPQESIIHA
;
A
#
# COMPACT_ATOMS: atom_id res chain seq x y z
N MET A 1 -39.09 40.19 -26.52
CA MET A 1 -38.85 39.82 -27.92
C MET A 1 -38.49 38.33 -27.95
N GLU A 2 -39.34 37.39 -28.36
CA GLU A 2 -40.36 37.41 -29.44
C GLU A 2 -39.75 37.49 -30.85
N ILE A 3 -40.29 36.86 -31.90
CA ILE A 3 -41.62 36.20 -32.02
C ILE A 3 -41.63 35.00 -32.99
N LEU A 4 -42.73 34.24 -32.90
CA LEU A 4 -43.30 33.15 -33.72
C LEU A 4 -42.92 32.97 -35.21
N SER A 5 -42.84 31.69 -35.64
CA SER A 5 -43.53 31.08 -36.82
C SER A 5 -43.22 29.56 -36.83
N GLU A 6 -44.13 28.58 -36.92
CA GLU A 6 -45.27 28.31 -37.83
C GLU A 6 -44.90 28.25 -39.34
N GLY A 7 -45.64 27.48 -40.17
CA GLY A 7 -45.65 27.74 -41.64
C GLY A 7 -45.33 26.60 -42.65
N ARG A 8 -45.48 25.33 -42.29
CA ARG A 8 -45.68 24.13 -43.16
C ARG A 8 -45.92 24.33 -44.71
N LEU A 9 -45.09 23.68 -45.56
CA LEU A 9 -45.36 23.21 -46.96
C LEU A 9 -45.65 24.30 -48.03
N PRO A 10 -45.83 24.01 -49.36
CA PRO A 10 -45.91 22.74 -50.14
C PRO A 10 -44.81 22.63 -51.24
N GLY A 11 -44.82 21.76 -52.27
CA GLY A 11 -45.62 20.58 -52.63
C GLY A 11 -45.57 20.28 -54.15
N GLY A 12 -46.15 19.14 -54.56
CA GLY A 12 -46.22 18.69 -55.97
C GLY A 12 -45.38 17.43 -56.26
N LEU A 13 -45.74 16.57 -57.23
CA LEU A 13 -46.97 16.56 -58.04
C LEU A 13 -47.22 15.16 -58.65
N ALA A 14 -48.49 14.75 -58.73
CA ALA A 14 -49.04 13.59 -59.45
C ALA A 14 -48.58 12.17 -58.98
N GLN A 15 -49.38 11.09 -58.94
CA GLN A 15 -50.53 10.62 -59.75
C GLN A 15 -50.15 10.10 -61.16
N LEU A 16 -50.77 9.06 -61.74
CA LEU A 16 -51.73 8.05 -61.27
C LEU A 16 -51.84 6.91 -62.31
N SER A 17 -52.22 5.71 -61.87
CA SER A 17 -52.88 4.64 -62.69
C SER A 17 -52.02 4.02 -63.84
N LYS A 18 -52.20 2.76 -64.25
CA LYS A 18 -53.45 2.04 -64.58
C LYS A 18 -53.44 0.59 -64.06
N THR A 19 -54.37 0.27 -63.15
CA THR A 19 -55.57 -0.58 -63.37
C THR A 19 -55.26 -2.01 -63.83
N SER A 20 -55.43 -3.05 -63.00
CA SER A 20 -56.69 -3.57 -62.40
C SER A 20 -57.58 -4.31 -63.40
N SER A 21 -57.78 -5.61 -63.19
CA SER A 21 -59.11 -6.18 -62.88
C SER A 21 -59.04 -7.69 -62.52
N THR A 22 -60.17 -8.22 -62.02
CA THR A 22 -60.56 -9.65 -61.94
C THR A 22 -59.73 -10.60 -61.06
N ILE A 23 -60.32 -10.96 -59.92
CA ILE A 23 -59.95 -12.13 -59.10
C ILE A 23 -60.55 -13.39 -59.74
N HIS A 24 -59.74 -14.43 -59.93
CA HIS A 24 -60.21 -15.80 -60.13
C HIS A 24 -59.34 -16.79 -59.31
N TRP A 25 -59.98 -17.84 -58.79
CA TRP A 25 -59.36 -18.83 -57.90
C TRP A 25 -58.63 -19.95 -58.67
N PRO A 26 -57.33 -20.19 -58.42
CA PRO A 26 -56.68 -21.46 -58.70
C PRO A 26 -56.90 -22.43 -57.53
N SER A 27 -57.33 -23.66 -57.83
CA SER A 27 -57.66 -24.68 -56.82
C SER A 27 -56.41 -25.33 -56.21
N LEU A 28 -55.80 -24.69 -55.21
CA LEU A 28 -54.75 -25.29 -54.36
C LEU A 28 -55.20 -25.55 -52.91
N LEU A 29 -56.50 -25.47 -52.62
CA LEU A 29 -57.13 -26.13 -51.47
C LEU A 29 -57.30 -27.66 -51.71
N ALA A 30 -56.24 -28.31 -52.21
CA ALA A 30 -56.08 -29.76 -52.18
C ALA A 30 -55.15 -30.05 -50.98
N PRO A 31 -55.70 -30.43 -49.81
CA PRO A 31 -54.69 -29.95 -48.33
C PRO A 31 -53.42 -30.85 -48.10
N ASN A 32 -52.83 -30.69 -46.90
CA ASN A 32 -51.97 -31.67 -46.22
C ASN A 32 -52.59 -32.37 -44.96
N TRP A 33 -53.93 -32.52 -44.83
CA TRP A 33 -54.59 -33.09 -43.62
C TRP A 33 -54.05 -34.49 -43.37
N ARG A 34 -53.73 -35.25 -44.44
CA ARG A 34 -53.12 -36.59 -44.37
C ARG A 34 -51.92 -36.65 -43.41
N ARG A 35 -51.05 -35.63 -43.32
CA ARG A 35 -49.93 -35.62 -42.36
C ARG A 35 -50.36 -35.37 -40.92
N LEU A 36 -51.33 -34.49 -40.68
CA LEU A 36 -51.94 -34.31 -39.34
C LEU A 36 -52.71 -35.56 -38.91
N CYS A 37 -53.48 -36.14 -39.83
CA CYS A 37 -54.24 -37.37 -39.63
C CYS A 37 -53.32 -38.55 -39.31
N CYS A 38 -52.14 -38.67 -39.94
CA CYS A 38 -51.15 -39.68 -39.55
C CYS A 38 -50.62 -39.48 -38.12
N LEU A 39 -50.41 -38.23 -37.68
CA LEU A 39 -50.04 -37.97 -36.28
C LEU A 39 -51.16 -38.37 -35.31
N THR A 40 -52.41 -38.01 -35.60
CA THR A 40 -53.55 -38.39 -34.76
C THR A 40 -53.87 -39.88 -34.82
N SER A 41 -53.70 -40.54 -35.98
CA SER A 41 -53.97 -41.98 -36.12
C SER A 41 -52.96 -42.79 -35.33
N HIS A 42 -51.66 -42.48 -35.38
CA HIS A 42 -50.67 -43.15 -34.53
C HIS A 42 -50.92 -42.95 -33.03
N VAL A 43 -51.46 -41.78 -32.61
CA VAL A 43 -51.88 -41.55 -31.22
C VAL A 43 -53.14 -42.36 -30.84
N MET A 44 -54.03 -42.65 -31.80
CA MET A 44 -55.19 -43.51 -31.60
C MET A 44 -54.85 -45.02 -31.66
N GLU A 45 -53.96 -45.44 -32.55
CA GLU A 45 -53.40 -46.81 -32.59
C GLU A 45 -52.63 -47.13 -31.31
N MET A 46 -51.87 -46.16 -30.78
CA MET A 46 -51.29 -46.24 -29.44
C MET A 46 -52.31 -46.07 -28.30
N GLY A 47 -53.61 -46.15 -28.58
CA GLY A 47 -54.68 -46.43 -27.60
C GLY A 47 -54.85 -45.38 -26.51
N GLY A 48 -54.74 -44.10 -26.88
CA GLY A 48 -55.16 -42.96 -26.06
C GLY A 48 -54.07 -42.39 -25.13
N PRO A 49 -54.33 -41.19 -24.55
CA PRO A 49 -53.32 -40.42 -23.84
C PRO A 49 -52.73 -41.15 -22.62
N THR A 50 -53.51 -42.01 -21.96
CA THR A 50 -53.04 -42.82 -20.82
C THR A 50 -52.01 -43.88 -21.22
N ARG A 51 -52.04 -44.39 -22.47
CA ARG A 51 -51.01 -45.29 -23.00
C ARG A 51 -49.78 -44.53 -23.47
N VAL A 52 -49.96 -43.38 -24.14
CA VAL A 52 -48.84 -42.49 -24.52
C VAL A 52 -48.06 -42.03 -23.28
N MET A 53 -48.76 -41.63 -22.21
CA MET A 53 -48.14 -41.27 -20.94
C MET A 53 -47.42 -42.47 -20.31
N LYS A 54 -48.05 -43.66 -20.23
CA LYS A 54 -47.39 -44.89 -19.74
C LYS A 54 -46.16 -45.29 -20.55
N TRP A 55 -46.16 -45.08 -21.87
CA TRP A 55 -44.99 -45.29 -22.74
C TRP A 55 -43.88 -44.28 -22.43
N ALA A 56 -44.22 -42.99 -22.31
CA ALA A 56 -43.27 -41.94 -21.96
C ALA A 56 -42.64 -42.19 -20.57
N THR A 57 -43.43 -42.53 -19.55
CA THR A 57 -42.93 -42.89 -18.21
C THR A 57 -42.05 -44.14 -18.25
N ARG A 58 -42.41 -45.17 -19.04
CA ARG A 58 -41.56 -46.38 -19.20
C ARG A 58 -40.24 -46.09 -19.91
N LYS A 59 -40.25 -45.24 -20.94
CA LYS A 59 -39.08 -44.95 -21.79
C LYS A 59 -38.14 -43.90 -21.20
N TYR A 60 -38.67 -42.85 -20.57
CA TYR A 60 -37.91 -41.71 -20.06
C TYR A 60 -37.91 -41.59 -18.53
N GLY A 61 -38.80 -42.26 -17.80
CA GLY A 61 -38.87 -42.14 -16.33
C GLY A 61 -37.58 -42.54 -15.62
N ARG A 62 -36.84 -43.54 -16.13
CA ARG A 62 -35.49 -43.89 -15.63
C ARG A 62 -34.49 -42.75 -15.80
N LEU A 63 -34.54 -42.02 -16.93
CA LEU A 63 -33.67 -40.88 -17.21
C LEU A 63 -34.04 -39.66 -16.34
N VAL A 64 -35.34 -39.41 -16.13
CA VAL A 64 -35.81 -38.35 -15.24
C VAL A 64 -35.38 -38.61 -13.79
N VAL A 65 -35.57 -39.84 -13.28
CA VAL A 65 -35.14 -40.21 -11.92
C VAL A 65 -33.61 -40.14 -11.79
N ALA A 66 -32.85 -40.65 -12.77
CA ALA A 66 -31.39 -40.55 -12.75
C ALA A 66 -30.91 -39.09 -12.79
N GLY A 67 -31.56 -38.22 -13.58
CA GLY A 67 -31.28 -36.79 -13.63
C GLY A 67 -31.54 -36.10 -12.30
N VAL A 68 -32.71 -36.31 -11.69
CA VAL A 68 -33.05 -35.76 -10.36
C VAL A 68 -32.04 -36.21 -9.31
N LEU A 69 -31.75 -37.51 -9.22
CA LEU A 69 -30.75 -38.03 -8.27
C LEU A 69 -29.34 -37.47 -8.52
N SER A 70 -28.93 -37.33 -9.78
CA SER A 70 -27.64 -36.72 -10.14
C SER A 70 -27.57 -35.25 -9.75
N THR A 71 -28.61 -34.45 -10.01
CA THR A 71 -28.66 -33.05 -9.58
C THR A 71 -28.69 -32.90 -8.06
N SER A 72 -29.44 -33.75 -7.35
CA SER A 72 -29.45 -33.75 -5.87
C SER A 72 -28.09 -34.13 -5.29
N LEU A 73 -27.39 -35.10 -5.88
CA LEU A 73 -26.04 -35.48 -5.48
C LEU A 73 -25.03 -34.35 -5.76
N MET A 74 -25.10 -33.69 -6.91
CA MET A 74 -24.23 -32.54 -7.22
C MET A 74 -24.46 -31.36 -6.27
N VAL A 75 -25.72 -31.02 -5.94
CA VAL A 75 -26.06 -29.98 -4.97
C VAL A 75 -25.57 -30.36 -3.57
N ASN A 76 -25.77 -31.60 -3.14
CA ASN A 76 -25.27 -32.06 -1.84
C ASN A 76 -23.74 -32.05 -1.75
N LEU A 77 -23.04 -32.50 -2.80
CA LEU A 77 -21.58 -32.45 -2.87
C LEU A 77 -21.03 -31.02 -2.89
N THR A 78 -21.66 -30.08 -3.61
CA THR A 78 -21.25 -28.67 -3.62
C THR A 78 -21.52 -27.97 -2.29
N LEU A 79 -22.63 -28.29 -1.61
CA LEU A 79 -22.90 -27.81 -0.24
C LEU A 79 -21.86 -28.35 0.76
N HIS A 80 -21.56 -29.65 0.73
CA HIS A 80 -20.54 -30.22 1.63
C HIS A 80 -19.13 -29.70 1.32
N ALA A 81 -18.73 -29.63 0.05
CA ALA A 81 -17.45 -29.04 -0.34
C ALA A 81 -17.35 -27.56 0.07
N GLY A 82 -18.42 -26.78 -0.10
CA GLY A 82 -18.50 -25.40 0.38
C GLY A 82 -18.37 -25.29 1.90
N SER A 83 -19.06 -26.15 2.66
CA SER A 83 -18.95 -26.17 4.12
C SER A 83 -17.58 -26.61 4.62
N ALA A 84 -16.94 -27.58 3.95
CA ALA A 84 -15.60 -28.06 4.30
C ALA A 84 -14.54 -27.01 3.97
N LEU A 85 -14.62 -26.39 2.80
CA LEU A 85 -13.72 -25.29 2.41
C LEU A 85 -13.88 -24.10 3.35
N HIS A 86 -15.12 -23.74 3.72
CA HIS A 86 -15.38 -22.70 4.72
C HIS A 86 -14.77 -23.05 6.08
N TYR A 87 -14.94 -24.29 6.57
CA TYR A 87 -14.39 -24.76 7.85
C TYR A 87 -12.86 -24.73 7.89
N TYR A 88 -12.19 -25.26 6.85
CA TYR A 88 -10.73 -25.19 6.73
C TYR A 88 -10.24 -23.74 6.64
N CYS A 89 -10.89 -22.91 5.81
CA CYS A 89 -10.54 -21.49 5.68
C CYS A 89 -11.00 -20.60 6.85
N SER A 90 -11.81 -21.08 7.81
CA SER A 90 -12.25 -20.28 8.96
C SER A 90 -11.43 -20.53 10.22
N TYR A 91 -11.02 -21.79 10.47
CA TYR A 91 -10.32 -22.14 11.71
C TYR A 91 -8.79 -22.05 11.57
N GLU A 92 -8.17 -22.84 10.67
CA GLU A 92 -6.72 -22.83 10.51
C GLU A 92 -6.21 -21.47 10.01
N CYS A 93 -6.97 -20.78 9.15
CA CYS A 93 -6.58 -19.45 8.67
C CYS A 93 -6.68 -18.38 9.77
N LEU A 94 -7.70 -18.42 10.63
CA LEU A 94 -7.85 -17.45 11.71
C LEU A 94 -6.84 -17.70 12.83
N GLU A 95 -6.57 -18.96 13.21
CA GLU A 95 -5.46 -19.24 14.13
C GLU A 95 -4.11 -18.85 13.51
N ALA A 96 -3.85 -19.16 12.24
CA ALA A 96 -2.60 -18.73 11.58
C ALA A 96 -2.46 -17.20 11.54
N LEU A 97 -3.55 -16.45 11.33
CA LEU A 97 -3.55 -14.98 11.30
C LEU A 97 -3.46 -14.34 12.70
N LEU A 98 -3.92 -15.03 13.75
CA LEU A 98 -3.81 -14.60 15.15
C LEU A 98 -2.53 -15.08 15.85
N THR A 99 -1.83 -16.08 15.32
CA THR A 99 -0.59 -16.65 15.89
C THR A 99 0.67 -16.32 15.09
N ALA A 100 0.56 -15.97 13.81
CA ALA A 100 1.67 -15.37 13.08
C ALA A 100 2.00 -13.99 13.67
N PRO A 101 3.28 -13.63 13.84
CA PRO A 101 3.65 -12.26 14.17
C PRO A 101 3.17 -11.33 13.06
N ILE A 102 2.48 -10.25 13.43
CA ILE A 102 2.01 -9.22 12.49
C ILE A 102 3.22 -8.75 11.68
N PHE A 103 3.13 -8.85 10.35
CA PHE A 103 4.22 -8.43 9.47
C PHE A 103 4.49 -6.94 9.68
N THR A 104 5.76 -6.53 9.79
CA THR A 104 6.10 -5.14 10.15
C THR A 104 5.63 -4.10 9.14
N LEU A 105 5.30 -4.52 7.92
CA LEU A 105 4.70 -3.70 6.87
C LEU A 105 3.27 -4.17 6.50
N ASP A 106 2.57 -4.81 7.44
CA ASP A 106 1.14 -5.14 7.29
C ASP A 106 0.30 -3.89 7.01
N HIS A 107 -0.74 -4.05 6.19
CA HIS A 107 -1.52 -2.93 5.71
C HIS A 107 -2.26 -2.22 6.84
N ASP A 108 -3.01 -2.96 7.65
CA ASP A 108 -3.89 -2.39 8.67
C ASP A 108 -3.08 -1.90 9.88
N ALA A 109 -1.96 -2.55 10.21
CA ALA A 109 -0.98 -2.03 11.16
C ALA A 109 -0.37 -0.69 10.71
N VAL A 110 0.04 -0.57 9.45
CA VAL A 110 0.61 0.67 8.88
C VAL A 110 -0.45 1.78 8.77
N LEU A 111 -1.70 1.45 8.44
CA LEU A 111 -2.83 2.40 8.49
C LEU A 111 -3.06 2.88 9.93
N HIS A 112 -3.14 1.97 10.90
CA HIS A 112 -3.37 2.31 12.30
C HIS A 112 -2.27 3.24 12.84
N LEU A 113 -0.99 2.91 12.58
CA LEU A 113 0.15 3.76 12.93
C LEU A 113 0.02 5.16 12.32
N ARG A 114 -0.23 5.25 11.01
CA ARG A 114 -0.35 6.55 10.33
C ARG A 114 -1.49 7.40 10.91
N ASP A 115 -2.64 6.80 11.15
CA ASP A 115 -3.88 7.54 11.43
C ASP A 115 -4.10 7.82 12.93
N ASN A 116 -3.32 7.21 13.83
CA ASN A 116 -3.46 7.37 15.29
C ASN A 116 -2.16 7.79 16.01
N TRP A 117 -1.00 7.78 15.35
CA TRP A 117 0.31 7.95 16.00
C TRP A 117 1.30 8.85 15.27
N VAL A 118 1.32 8.81 13.93
CA VAL A 118 2.20 9.69 13.15
C VAL A 118 1.54 11.06 13.03
N ASP A 119 2.10 12.01 13.77
CA ASP A 119 1.72 13.42 13.74
C ASP A 119 1.98 14.03 12.34
N PRO A 120 1.05 14.84 11.80
CA PRO A 120 1.23 15.45 10.48
C PRO A 120 2.31 16.55 10.48
N PRO A 121 2.93 16.82 9.32
CA PRO A 121 3.86 17.93 9.13
C PRO A 121 3.16 19.28 9.31
N ALA A 122 3.91 20.28 9.77
CA ALA A 122 3.46 21.66 9.66
C ALA A 122 3.39 22.10 8.18
N PRO A 123 2.57 23.12 7.83
CA PRO A 123 2.56 23.69 6.49
C PRO A 123 3.96 24.12 6.02
N ARG A 124 4.26 23.91 4.73
CA ARG A 124 5.55 24.31 4.15
C ARG A 124 5.78 25.81 4.32
N GLY A 125 6.93 26.18 4.87
CA GLY A 125 7.29 27.56 5.20
C GLY A 125 6.82 28.06 6.57
N THR A 126 6.24 27.20 7.42
CA THR A 126 5.99 27.51 8.84
C THR A 126 7.30 27.64 9.61
N TYR A 127 8.18 26.64 9.52
CA TYR A 127 9.53 26.70 10.10
C TYR A 127 10.35 27.86 9.52
N LYS A 128 11.04 28.60 10.38
CA LYS A 128 11.93 29.71 10.01
C LYS A 128 13.15 29.70 10.94
N PRO A 129 14.33 29.26 10.48
CA PRO A 129 15.51 29.16 11.32
C PRO A 129 15.99 30.54 11.76
N SER A 130 16.51 30.65 12.98
CA SER A 130 17.12 31.87 13.50
C SER A 130 18.57 32.09 13.03
N PHE A 131 19.10 31.15 12.23
CA PHE A 131 20.48 31.06 11.76
C PHE A 131 20.55 30.70 10.26
N SER A 132 21.75 30.81 9.67
CA SER A 132 21.98 30.38 8.28
C SER A 132 22.01 28.86 8.15
N LEU A 133 21.10 28.28 7.36
CA LEU A 133 21.15 26.87 6.97
C LEU A 133 22.43 26.52 6.18
N ASP A 134 23.13 27.50 5.59
CA ASP A 134 24.38 27.19 4.91
C ASP A 134 25.55 26.97 5.87
N GLN A 135 25.51 27.56 7.08
CA GLN A 135 26.53 27.53 8.12
C GLN A 135 25.88 27.65 9.52
N PRO A 136 25.17 26.62 10.01
CA PRO A 136 24.48 26.69 11.30
C PRO A 136 25.48 26.67 12.48
N PRO A 137 25.12 27.16 13.68
CA PRO A 137 26.09 27.41 14.76
C PRO A 137 26.87 26.17 15.23
N TRP A 138 26.35 24.97 15.00
CA TRP A 138 27.00 23.71 15.36
C TRP A 138 27.99 23.17 14.32
N THR A 139 28.08 23.70 13.08
CA THR A 139 29.12 23.22 12.13
C THR A 139 30.54 23.64 12.55
N ALA A 140 30.68 24.53 13.53
CA ALA A 140 31.95 24.80 14.21
C ALA A 140 32.38 23.67 15.19
N LYS A 141 31.50 22.71 15.50
CA LYS A 141 31.74 21.62 16.47
C LYS A 141 32.35 20.37 15.82
N GLY A 142 33.51 20.53 15.18
CA GLY A 142 34.33 19.42 14.67
C GLY A 142 33.57 18.48 13.72
N ASN A 143 33.54 17.19 14.06
CA ASN A 143 33.05 16.08 13.23
C ASN A 143 31.62 16.27 12.71
N TRP A 144 30.75 16.95 13.48
CA TRP A 144 29.40 17.31 13.05
C TRP A 144 29.38 18.28 11.86
N GLY A 145 30.35 19.21 11.80
CA GLY A 145 30.55 20.10 10.66
C GLY A 145 31.00 19.37 9.40
N GLU A 146 31.87 18.37 9.55
CA GLU A 146 32.30 17.50 8.45
C GLU A 146 31.13 16.71 7.87
N ALA A 147 30.37 16.00 8.73
CA ALA A 147 29.21 15.20 8.32
C ALA A 147 28.13 16.06 7.65
N TYR A 148 27.78 17.21 8.24
CA TYR A 148 26.81 18.14 7.67
C TYR A 148 27.24 18.64 6.28
N THR A 149 28.53 18.98 6.12
CA THR A 149 29.09 19.44 4.84
C THR A 149 29.08 18.32 3.78
N LEU A 150 29.40 17.08 4.17
CA LEU A 150 29.35 15.91 3.28
C LEU A 150 27.92 15.65 2.79
N ILE A 151 26.95 15.54 3.71
CA ILE A 151 25.53 15.29 3.39
C ILE A 151 24.98 16.38 2.48
N LYS A 152 25.24 17.65 2.83
CA LYS A 152 24.87 18.82 2.04
C LYS A 152 25.42 18.75 0.61
N ASN A 153 26.71 18.48 0.46
CA ASN A 153 27.35 18.37 -0.86
C ASN A 153 26.82 17.18 -1.67
N TYR A 154 26.60 16.03 -1.02
CA TYR A 154 26.06 14.82 -1.65
C TYR A 154 24.65 15.06 -2.23
N PHE A 155 23.77 15.72 -1.47
CA PHE A 155 22.38 15.95 -1.90
C PHE A 155 22.20 17.22 -2.76
N LYS A 156 23.16 18.16 -2.80
CA LYS A 156 23.06 19.40 -3.59
C LYS A 156 22.82 19.18 -5.10
N GLN A 157 23.13 17.98 -5.62
CA GLN A 157 22.88 17.57 -7.00
C GLN A 157 21.47 16.98 -7.26
N TYR A 158 20.61 16.84 -6.23
CA TYR A 158 19.26 16.27 -6.40
C TYR A 158 18.30 17.31 -7.00
N GLU A 159 17.88 17.08 -8.24
CA GLU A 159 16.87 17.91 -8.93
C GLU A 159 15.42 17.64 -8.46
N VAL A 160 15.18 16.49 -7.81
CA VAL A 160 13.86 16.03 -7.35
C VAL A 160 13.88 15.82 -5.82
N PRO A 161 12.88 16.31 -5.07
CA PRO A 161 12.81 16.09 -3.62
C PRO A 161 12.72 14.61 -3.25
N GLY A 162 13.69 14.15 -2.44
CA GLY A 162 13.71 12.82 -1.86
C GLY A 162 12.96 12.72 -0.53
N THR A 163 13.36 11.73 0.26
CA THR A 163 12.83 11.39 1.57
C THR A 163 13.92 11.32 2.63
N PHE A 164 13.60 11.67 3.87
CA PHE A 164 14.51 11.44 5.00
C PHE A 164 13.80 10.90 6.23
N VAL A 165 14.61 10.33 7.13
CA VAL A 165 14.21 9.85 8.45
C VAL A 165 15.29 10.26 9.45
N GLU A 166 14.91 10.89 10.55
CA GLU A 166 15.81 11.29 11.65
C GLU A 166 15.32 10.65 12.95
N VAL A 167 16.12 9.77 13.55
CA VAL A 167 15.80 9.04 14.79
C VAL A 167 16.71 9.52 15.91
N GLY A 168 16.12 9.94 17.03
CA GLY A 168 16.80 10.81 18.00
C GLY A 168 16.78 12.26 17.52
N ALA A 169 15.61 12.74 17.08
CA ALA A 169 15.45 14.06 16.47
C ALA A 169 15.47 15.23 17.48
N ALA A 170 15.49 14.97 18.79
CA ALA A 170 15.65 15.94 19.87
C ALA A 170 14.69 17.14 19.79
N ASP A 171 15.19 18.37 19.72
CA ASP A 171 14.38 19.59 19.57
C ASP A 171 13.95 19.87 18.11
N GLY A 172 14.32 18.99 17.18
CA GLY A 172 14.08 19.09 15.75
C GLY A 172 15.02 20.04 14.99
N GLU A 173 15.82 20.85 15.67
CA GLU A 173 16.58 21.95 15.07
C GLU A 173 18.09 21.79 15.28
N PHE A 174 18.52 21.68 16.53
CA PHE A 174 19.91 21.69 16.93
C PHE A 174 20.63 20.41 16.51
N GLN A 175 21.76 20.56 15.83
CA GLN A 175 22.55 19.45 15.26
C GLN A 175 21.83 18.56 14.22
N SER A 176 20.59 18.89 13.82
CA SER A 176 19.87 18.14 12.79
C SER A 176 20.66 18.09 11.47
N LEU A 177 20.78 16.88 10.92
CA LEU A 177 21.45 16.60 9.66
C LEU A 177 20.46 16.52 8.49
N THR A 178 19.16 16.45 8.78
CA THR A 178 18.10 16.42 7.75
C THR A 178 17.48 17.79 7.45
N LEU A 179 17.58 18.76 8.36
CA LEU A 179 16.97 20.08 8.22
C LEU A 179 17.34 20.82 6.92
N TRP A 180 18.57 20.64 6.43
CA TRP A 180 19.02 21.26 5.18
C TRP A 180 18.28 20.69 3.96
N VAL A 181 18.15 19.37 3.84
CA VAL A 181 17.46 18.74 2.70
C VAL A 181 15.94 18.92 2.77
N GLU A 182 15.35 19.05 3.97
CA GLU A 182 13.96 19.48 4.14
C GLU A 182 13.73 20.87 3.54
N GLN A 183 14.53 21.85 3.97
CA GLN A 183 14.27 23.27 3.73
C GLN A 183 14.78 23.78 2.38
N GLN A 184 15.90 23.25 1.88
CA GLN A 184 16.49 23.67 0.59
C GLN A 184 16.06 22.80 -0.59
N LEU A 185 15.85 21.50 -0.37
CA LEU A 185 15.47 20.54 -1.43
C LEU A 185 14.03 20.04 -1.30
N GLY A 186 13.27 20.52 -0.30
CA GLY A 186 11.85 20.18 -0.12
C GLY A 186 11.58 18.72 0.26
N PHE A 187 12.58 17.97 0.73
CA PHE A 187 12.46 16.53 1.03
C PHE A 187 11.31 16.26 2.02
N ARG A 188 10.66 15.10 1.87
CA ARG A 188 9.62 14.64 2.79
C ARG A 188 10.23 13.85 3.95
N GLY A 189 10.07 14.37 5.16
CA GLY A 189 10.69 13.81 6.37
C GLY A 189 9.77 12.99 7.27
N LEU A 190 10.40 12.15 8.08
CA LEU A 190 9.89 11.64 9.35
C LEU A 190 10.90 11.94 10.47
N LEU A 191 10.43 12.49 11.59
CA LEU A 191 11.20 12.73 12.80
C LEU A 191 10.71 11.81 13.93
N VAL A 192 11.62 11.05 14.53
CA VAL A 192 11.32 10.10 15.62
C VAL A 192 12.06 10.52 16.88
N GLU A 193 11.32 10.87 17.92
CA GLU A 193 11.89 11.33 19.19
C GLU A 193 11.06 10.82 20.39
N PRO A 194 11.59 9.90 21.22
CA PRO A 194 10.85 9.33 22.35
C PRO A 194 10.61 10.30 23.52
N ASN A 195 11.52 11.25 23.78
CA ASN A 195 11.46 12.14 24.94
C ASN A 195 10.24 13.09 24.84
N PRO A 196 9.29 13.07 25.81
CA PRO A 196 8.09 13.90 25.74
C PRO A 196 8.37 15.41 25.72
N GLN A 197 9.41 15.85 26.43
CA GLN A 197 9.82 17.25 26.54
C GLN A 197 10.52 17.71 25.25
N ALA A 198 11.45 16.93 24.71
CA ALA A 198 12.12 17.23 23.45
C ALA A 198 11.12 17.22 22.27
N TYR A 199 10.24 16.21 22.22
CA TYR A 199 9.16 16.12 21.24
C TYR A 199 8.23 17.34 21.26
N GLN A 200 7.91 17.89 22.44
CA GLN A 200 7.12 19.13 22.54
C GLN A 200 7.83 20.33 21.90
N VAL A 201 9.16 20.45 22.05
CA VAL A 201 9.96 21.49 21.37
C VAL A 201 10.00 21.25 19.87
N LEU A 202 10.22 20.00 19.43
CA LEU A 202 10.22 19.59 18.02
C LEU A 202 8.90 19.89 17.31
N ARG A 203 7.75 19.63 17.96
CA ARG A 203 6.44 20.03 17.43
C ARG A 203 6.27 21.55 17.40
N ALA A 204 6.76 22.26 18.42
CA ALA A 204 6.69 23.72 18.49
C ALA A 204 7.57 24.43 17.45
N ALA A 205 8.68 23.82 17.02
CA ALA A 205 9.52 24.33 15.93
C ALA A 205 8.77 24.41 14.59
N GLY A 206 7.80 23.51 14.34
CA GLY A 206 6.94 23.57 13.16
C GLY A 206 7.63 23.17 11.86
N ARG A 207 8.51 22.15 11.90
CA ARG A 207 9.13 21.54 10.71
C ARG A 207 8.10 20.93 9.76
N SER A 208 8.43 20.90 8.48
CA SER A 208 7.58 20.39 7.39
C SER A 208 7.72 18.87 7.17
N ALA A 209 8.01 18.15 8.26
CA ALA A 209 8.20 16.70 8.31
C ALA A 209 7.13 16.05 9.22
N TYR A 210 6.73 14.82 8.92
CA TYR A 210 5.94 14.02 9.86
C TYR A 210 6.75 13.78 11.13
N SER A 211 6.09 13.55 12.25
CA SER A 211 6.77 13.27 13.52
C SER A 211 6.08 12.18 14.32
N ILE A 212 6.77 11.53 15.25
CA ILE A 212 6.15 10.61 16.21
C ILE A 212 6.91 10.59 17.54
N GLN A 213 6.16 10.63 18.65
CA GLN A 213 6.72 10.46 19.99
C GLN A 213 6.89 8.97 20.33
N ALA A 214 7.93 8.34 19.78
CA ALA A 214 8.18 6.92 19.94
C ALA A 214 9.67 6.57 19.85
N CYS A 215 10.03 5.35 20.27
CA CYS A 215 11.34 4.76 19.98
C CYS A 215 11.28 3.80 18.77
N ALA A 216 12.42 3.54 18.12
CA ALA A 216 12.49 2.93 16.77
C ALA A 216 12.89 1.44 16.73
N THR A 217 12.78 0.74 17.86
CA THR A 217 13.09 -0.69 18.04
C THR A 217 11.79 -1.50 18.22
N PRO A 218 11.72 -2.76 17.78
CA PRO A 218 10.50 -3.58 17.87
C PRO A 218 10.10 -4.03 19.29
N ASP A 219 11.01 -3.98 20.28
CA ASP A 219 10.73 -4.51 21.61
C ASP A 219 9.85 -3.55 22.46
N GLU A 220 8.66 -4.01 22.86
CA GLU A 220 7.82 -3.27 23.81
C GLU A 220 8.43 -3.30 25.22
N GLY A 221 8.78 -2.12 25.75
CA GLY A 221 9.20 -1.95 27.15
C GLY A 221 10.54 -1.24 27.39
N HIS A 222 11.18 -0.68 26.36
CA HIS A 222 12.40 0.13 26.53
C HIS A 222 12.14 1.35 27.43
N ARG A 223 12.52 1.22 28.72
CA ARG A 223 12.54 2.31 29.71
C ARG A 223 13.78 3.18 29.53
N GLN A 224 13.86 3.88 28.39
CA GLN A 224 14.91 4.86 28.13
C GLN A 224 14.31 6.19 27.65
N ASP A 225 14.18 7.09 28.61
CA ASP A 225 15.10 8.22 28.63
C ASP A 225 15.75 8.29 30.03
N ARG A 226 16.98 8.78 30.14
CA ARG A 226 17.67 9.11 31.40
C ARG A 226 18.12 10.57 31.49
N ASP A 227 18.06 11.33 30.40
CA ASP A 227 18.56 12.70 30.30
C ASP A 227 17.70 13.67 31.13
N LEU A 228 16.44 13.27 31.38
CA LEU A 228 15.51 13.92 32.32
C LEU A 228 15.75 13.54 33.80
N GLY A 229 16.81 12.78 34.12
CA GLY A 229 17.10 12.25 35.46
C GLY A 229 16.13 11.17 35.97
N ARG A 230 15.14 10.77 35.15
CA ARG A 230 14.11 9.78 35.50
C ARG A 230 13.69 8.99 34.26
N ALA A 231 13.48 7.68 34.43
CA ALA A 231 12.99 6.82 33.36
C ALA A 231 11.52 7.11 33.04
N VAL A 232 11.25 7.57 31.82
CA VAL A 232 9.89 7.70 31.26
C VAL A 232 9.58 6.45 30.43
N PRO A 233 8.40 5.81 30.59
CA PRO A 233 7.96 4.77 29.68
C PRO A 233 7.52 5.40 28.35
N VAL A 234 8.14 4.95 27.25
CA VAL A 234 7.81 5.36 25.88
C VAL A 234 7.30 4.15 25.10
N ARG A 235 6.54 4.41 24.02
CA ARG A 235 6.05 3.35 23.13
C ARG A 235 6.98 3.24 21.92
N CYS A 236 7.16 2.04 21.41
CA CYS A 236 8.22 1.71 20.47
C CYS A 236 7.65 0.94 19.27
N PHE A 237 8.23 1.18 18.09
CA PHE A 237 7.74 0.65 16.83
C PHE A 237 8.89 0.26 15.91
N ASN A 238 8.67 -0.76 15.07
CA ASN A 238 9.61 -1.07 14.00
C ASN A 238 9.75 0.13 13.04
N LEU A 239 10.98 0.60 12.83
CA LEU A 239 11.25 1.78 12.00
C LEU A 239 10.72 1.65 10.55
N GLY A 240 10.70 0.44 9.98
CA GLY A 240 10.12 0.22 8.66
C GLY A 240 8.61 0.50 8.60
N ALA A 241 7.87 0.14 9.65
CA ALA A 241 6.45 0.43 9.78
C ALA A 241 6.19 1.94 9.79
N LEU A 242 6.98 2.68 10.58
CA LEU A 242 6.91 4.14 10.67
C LEU A 242 7.23 4.83 9.33
N VAL A 243 8.25 4.33 8.63
CA VAL A 243 8.66 4.81 7.30
C VAL A 243 7.52 4.67 6.28
N VAL A 244 6.88 3.51 6.18
CA VAL A 244 5.78 3.32 5.23
C VAL A 244 4.54 4.12 5.65
N ALA A 245 4.24 4.20 6.96
CA ALA A 245 3.12 4.99 7.48
C ALA A 245 3.23 6.48 7.13
N ALA A 246 4.37 7.12 7.45
CA ALA A 246 4.60 8.55 7.24
C ALA A 246 4.88 8.91 5.77
N LEU A 247 5.80 8.18 5.13
CA LEU A 247 6.35 8.57 3.83
C LEU A 247 5.58 7.94 2.66
N ARG A 248 4.87 6.83 2.89
CA ARG A 248 4.25 5.99 1.84
C ARG A 248 5.29 5.51 0.82
N SER A 249 6.47 5.16 1.32
CA SER A 249 7.66 4.77 0.56
C SER A 249 8.37 3.62 1.29
N VAL A 250 9.01 2.72 0.54
CA VAL A 250 10.00 1.76 1.08
C VAL A 250 11.44 2.19 0.79
N THR A 251 11.63 3.40 0.30
CA THR A 251 12.95 4.03 0.07
C THR A 251 13.09 5.26 0.93
N VAL A 252 14.25 5.37 1.58
CA VAL A 252 14.71 6.50 2.38
C VAL A 252 16.00 7.00 1.75
N ASP A 253 16.03 8.23 1.24
CA ASP A 253 17.24 8.78 0.61
C ASP A 253 18.29 9.12 1.67
N LEU A 254 17.89 9.70 2.80
CA LEU A 254 18.74 9.98 3.96
C LEU A 254 18.15 9.41 5.26
N LEU A 255 18.79 8.39 5.83
CA LEU A 255 18.50 7.90 7.19
C LEU A 255 19.56 8.44 8.16
N VAL A 256 19.12 9.05 9.25
CA VAL A 256 19.97 9.48 10.37
C VAL A 256 19.52 8.75 11.62
N VAL A 257 20.45 8.05 12.28
CA VAL A 257 20.23 7.39 13.57
C VAL A 257 21.17 8.02 14.59
N SER A 258 20.60 8.69 15.59
CA SER A 258 21.30 9.50 16.60
C SER A 258 20.66 9.35 18.00
N THR A 259 20.20 8.13 18.31
CA THR A 259 19.83 7.75 19.68
C THR A 259 21.11 7.46 20.47
N HIS A 260 21.29 8.00 21.68
CA HIS A 260 22.49 7.81 22.50
C HIS A 260 22.65 6.36 23.00
N GLY A 261 23.03 5.43 22.11
CA GLY A 261 22.92 3.99 22.28
C GLY A 261 21.70 3.38 21.56
N GLY A 262 21.82 2.11 21.16
CA GLY A 262 20.76 1.32 20.49
C GLY A 262 20.73 1.43 18.96
N GLU A 263 21.65 2.19 18.37
CA GLU A 263 21.73 2.52 16.95
C GLU A 263 21.88 1.26 16.07
N ILE A 264 22.78 0.35 16.48
CA ILE A 264 23.04 -0.91 15.76
C ILE A 264 21.82 -1.83 15.79
N ASP A 265 21.04 -1.84 16.88
CA ASP A 265 19.87 -2.72 17.01
C ASP A 265 18.64 -2.15 16.28
N ILE A 266 18.50 -0.82 16.22
CA ILE A 266 17.58 -0.15 15.29
C ILE A 266 17.93 -0.56 13.85
N LEU A 267 19.21 -0.46 13.46
CA LEU A 267 19.64 -0.82 12.11
C LEU A 267 19.34 -2.29 11.80
N ARG A 268 19.76 -3.23 12.66
CA ARG A 268 19.50 -4.68 12.47
C ARG A 268 18.01 -4.97 12.21
N ASN A 269 17.12 -4.34 12.96
CA ASN A 269 15.68 -4.59 12.90
C ASN A 269 14.91 -3.87 11.77
N ILE A 270 15.56 -3.01 10.95
CA ILE A 270 14.92 -2.46 9.74
C ILE A 270 14.66 -3.61 8.73
N PRO A 271 13.43 -3.78 8.21
CA PRO A 271 13.10 -4.84 7.25
C PRO A 271 13.86 -4.71 5.93
N GLN A 272 14.24 -5.83 5.30
CA GLN A 272 15.01 -5.86 4.05
C GLN A 272 14.33 -5.15 2.86
N GLN A 273 13.02 -4.97 2.93
CA GLN A 273 12.21 -4.22 1.97
C GLN A 273 12.58 -2.72 1.97
N ILE A 274 12.98 -2.17 3.12
CA ILE A 274 13.37 -0.78 3.27
C ILE A 274 14.78 -0.58 2.69
N LYS A 275 14.90 0.32 1.72
CA LYS A 275 16.17 0.70 1.08
C LYS A 275 16.62 2.06 1.56
N VAL A 276 17.89 2.15 1.97
CA VAL A 276 18.55 3.37 2.45
C VAL A 276 19.65 3.72 1.44
N LYS A 277 19.72 4.97 0.97
CA LYS A 277 20.80 5.41 0.05
C LYS A 277 21.98 6.04 0.80
N VAL A 278 21.71 6.97 1.71
CA VAL A 278 22.71 7.55 2.62
C VAL A 278 22.28 7.24 4.03
N LEU A 279 23.23 6.74 4.82
CA LEU A 279 23.07 6.47 6.23
C LEU A 279 24.04 7.31 7.04
N VAL A 280 23.54 7.95 8.09
CA VAL A 280 24.35 8.54 9.15
C VAL A 280 24.07 7.79 10.45
N VAL A 281 25.13 7.41 11.14
CA VAL A 281 25.07 6.81 12.48
C VAL A 281 25.91 7.68 13.41
N VAL A 282 25.23 8.36 14.33
CA VAL A 282 25.84 9.10 15.42
C VAL A 282 25.89 8.17 16.62
N ALA A 283 27.03 7.47 16.75
CA ALA A 283 27.27 6.48 17.79
C ALA A 283 28.71 6.63 18.29
N ALA A 284 28.89 6.53 19.60
CA ALA A 284 30.21 6.56 20.24
C ALA A 284 30.90 5.19 20.09
N ILE A 285 31.56 4.97 18.94
CA ILE A 285 32.22 3.70 18.63
C ILE A 285 33.62 3.70 19.25
N VAL A 286 33.84 2.83 20.24
CA VAL A 286 35.08 2.77 21.04
C VAL A 286 35.97 1.59 20.62
N THR A 287 35.39 0.56 20.00
CA THR A 287 36.05 -0.69 19.65
C THR A 287 35.97 -1.03 18.16
N GLY A 288 36.89 -1.88 17.70
CA GLY A 288 36.83 -2.45 16.35
C GLY A 288 35.63 -3.38 16.14
N GLU A 289 35.21 -4.10 17.19
CA GLU A 289 34.07 -5.01 17.13
C GLU A 289 32.74 -4.28 16.91
N GLU A 290 32.51 -3.13 17.57
CA GLU A 290 31.35 -2.27 17.32
C GLU A 290 31.35 -1.73 15.88
N MET A 291 32.52 -1.32 15.36
CA MET A 291 32.70 -0.85 13.98
C MET A 291 32.41 -1.94 12.94
N ASP A 292 32.85 -3.18 13.18
CA ASP A 292 32.61 -4.31 12.27
C ASP A 292 31.15 -4.81 12.37
N ASN A 293 30.54 -4.78 13.56
CA ASN A 293 29.10 -4.99 13.72
C ASN A 293 28.26 -3.95 12.99
N LEU A 294 28.68 -2.68 12.99
CA LEU A 294 28.03 -1.61 12.22
C LEU A 294 28.15 -1.87 10.71
N LYS A 295 29.35 -2.16 10.18
CA LYS A 295 29.52 -2.50 8.75
C LYS A 295 28.61 -3.66 8.35
N ALA A 296 28.60 -4.76 9.10
CA ALA A 296 27.75 -5.92 8.82
C ALA A 296 26.24 -5.61 8.82
N ALA A 297 25.78 -4.63 9.61
CA ALA A 297 24.40 -4.15 9.57
C ALA A 297 24.07 -3.28 8.34
N VAL A 298 25.09 -2.69 7.71
CA VAL A 298 25.00 -1.75 6.58
C VAL A 298 25.25 -2.41 5.22
N ASP A 299 26.12 -3.43 5.14
CA ASP A 299 26.53 -4.14 3.91
C ASP A 299 25.35 -4.56 3.02
N ARG A 300 24.22 -4.96 3.64
CA ARG A 300 22.98 -5.36 2.95
C ARG A 300 22.33 -4.28 2.05
N TRP A 301 22.77 -3.03 2.15
CA TRP A 301 22.35 -1.92 1.30
C TRP A 301 23.41 -1.51 0.26
N GLY A 302 24.60 -2.10 0.26
CA GLY A 302 25.69 -1.75 -0.67
C GLY A 302 26.33 -0.38 -0.40
N LEU A 303 26.26 0.10 0.85
CA LEU A 303 26.84 1.39 1.24
C LEU A 303 28.27 1.20 1.78
N ALA A 304 29.14 2.14 1.46
CA ALA A 304 30.52 2.19 1.92
C ALA A 304 30.77 3.47 2.77
N PRO A 305 31.70 3.44 3.74
CA PRO A 305 31.98 4.58 4.59
C PRO A 305 32.65 5.72 3.82
N ALA A 306 32.02 6.89 3.82
CA ALA A 306 32.58 8.15 3.29
C ALA A 306 33.13 9.06 4.40
N LEU A 307 32.62 8.93 5.63
CA LEU A 307 33.19 9.56 6.82
C LEU A 307 33.15 8.58 7.99
N THR A 308 34.26 8.48 8.71
CA THR A 308 34.40 7.65 9.90
C THR A 308 35.08 8.46 11.00
N ARG A 309 34.38 8.66 12.11
CA ARG A 309 34.85 9.35 13.33
C ARG A 309 34.36 8.56 14.55
N HIS A 310 34.92 8.86 15.72
CA HIS A 310 34.60 8.15 16.98
C HIS A 310 33.14 8.30 17.46
N ASP A 311 32.42 9.28 16.92
CA ASP A 311 31.12 9.78 17.36
C ASP A 311 30.09 9.87 16.21
N ILE A 312 30.56 9.92 14.95
CA ILE A 312 29.70 10.07 13.78
C ILE A 312 30.28 9.38 12.54
N ASN A 313 29.43 8.63 11.85
CA ASN A 313 29.81 7.79 10.71
C ASN A 313 28.80 7.98 9.58
N VAL A 314 29.28 8.24 8.36
CA VAL A 314 28.45 8.48 7.17
C VAL A 314 28.79 7.45 6.10
N PHE A 315 27.76 6.75 5.63
CA PHE A 315 27.84 5.74 4.58
C PHE A 315 27.02 6.21 3.37
N VAL A 316 27.58 6.05 2.17
CA VAL A 316 26.99 6.43 0.88
C VAL A 316 27.06 5.24 -0.08
N PRO A 317 26.33 5.22 -1.21
CA PRO A 317 26.41 4.13 -2.17
C PRO A 317 27.85 3.97 -2.70
N GLN A 318 28.34 2.73 -2.80
CA GLN A 318 29.77 2.47 -3.07
C GLN A 318 30.28 3.14 -4.35
N GLU A 319 29.45 3.24 -5.39
CA GLU A 319 29.71 3.93 -6.65
C GLU A 319 29.95 5.45 -6.48
N SER A 320 29.42 6.06 -5.42
CA SER A 320 29.58 7.50 -5.14
C SER A 320 30.98 7.85 -4.62
N ILE A 321 31.73 6.87 -4.10
CA ILE A 321 33.11 7.07 -3.60
C ILE A 321 34.13 7.06 -4.74
N ILE A 322 33.80 6.43 -5.88
CA ILE A 322 34.69 6.28 -7.04
C ILE A 322 34.85 7.61 -7.82
N HIS A 323 34.04 8.63 -7.49
CA HIS A 323 33.98 9.94 -8.15
C HIS A 323 34.17 11.13 -7.20
N ALA A 324 34.76 10.90 -6.01
CA ALA A 324 35.04 11.91 -4.99
C ALA A 324 36.56 12.17 -4.82
#